data_AF-A0A2N9ATH0-F1
#
_entry.id   AF-A0A2N9ATH0-F1
#
_cell.length_a   1.000
_cell.length_b   1.000
_cell.length_c   1.000
_cell.angle_alpha   90.00
_cell.angle_beta   90.00
_cell.angle_gamma   90.00
#
_symmetry.space_group_name_H-M   'P 1'
#
loop_
_entity.id
_entity.type
_entity.pdbx_description
1 polymer ?
#
loop_
_entity_poly.entity_id
_entity_poly.type
_entity_poly.pdbx_seq_one_letter_code
_entity_poly.pdbx_strand_id
1 'polypeptide(L)'
;MSKGPEKTLAGLIARVTAARDAAADKPAKPEREWRHANRGEELRHGIGGKGGPALDAPELRRLRLGAREVLRLSVLLYGDRHTTDLARLCGEDPGQVRRWRRGEGAPPGRLAVWSVRRETLERIAELQAAVAALDAIHPPAPEPAPAPAPVPAGDPRQVDLIDYIDAQKSKETL
;
A
#
# COMPACT_ATOMS: atom_id res chain seq x y z
N MET A 1 12.13 -43.85 48.74
CA MET A 1 10.86 -43.58 48.02
C MET A 1 10.34 -42.22 48.47
N SER A 2 10.45 -41.20 47.61
CA SER A 2 9.99 -39.84 47.96
C SER A 2 8.46 -39.78 47.78
N LYS A 3 7.72 -39.53 48.88
CA LYS A 3 6.28 -39.26 48.83
C LYS A 3 6.06 -38.04 47.93
N GLY A 4 5.27 -38.21 46.87
CA GLY A 4 4.85 -37.10 46.02
C GLY A 4 4.17 -35.99 46.85
N PRO A 5 4.29 -34.72 46.46
CA PRO A 5 3.84 -33.61 47.29
C PRO A 5 2.33 -33.67 47.49
N GLU A 6 1.89 -33.48 48.74
CA GLU A 6 0.47 -33.40 49.09
C GLU A 6 -0.21 -32.30 48.26
N LYS A 7 -1.26 -32.69 47.54
CA LYS A 7 -2.08 -31.81 46.67
C LYS A 7 -3.22 -31.12 47.43
N THR A 8 -3.22 -31.19 48.76
CA THR A 8 -4.22 -30.53 49.59
C THR A 8 -3.92 -29.03 49.68
N LEU A 9 -4.97 -28.21 49.80
CA LEU A 9 -4.84 -26.75 49.94
C LEU A 9 -3.97 -26.40 51.17
N ALA A 10 -4.15 -27.12 52.27
CA ALA A 10 -3.32 -26.97 53.47
C ALA A 10 -1.83 -27.24 53.20
N GLY A 11 -1.51 -28.30 52.46
CA GLY A 11 -0.13 -28.62 52.07
C GLY A 11 0.47 -27.64 51.06
N LEU A 12 -0.35 -26.92 50.29
CA LEU A 12 0.09 -25.87 49.38
C LEU A 12 0.36 -24.56 50.13
N ILE A 13 -0.53 -24.20 51.07
CA ILE A 13 -0.34 -23.05 51.97
C ILE A 13 0.96 -23.22 52.76
N ALA A 14 1.15 -24.37 53.43
CA ALA A 14 2.35 -24.62 54.22
C ALA A 14 3.65 -24.49 53.41
N ARG A 15 3.64 -24.93 52.14
CA ARG A 15 4.80 -24.78 51.24
C ARG A 15 5.06 -23.33 50.84
N VAL A 16 4.01 -22.55 50.57
CA VAL A 16 4.15 -21.12 50.25
C VAL A 16 4.68 -20.36 51.45
N THR A 17 4.20 -20.65 52.66
CA THR A 17 4.69 -20.02 53.90
C THR A 17 6.15 -20.36 54.15
N ALA A 18 6.51 -21.66 54.10
CA ALA A 18 7.91 -22.09 54.27
C ALA A 18 8.85 -21.50 53.21
N ALA A 19 8.40 -21.34 51.96
CA ALA A 19 9.18 -20.71 50.90
C ALA A 19 9.37 -19.20 51.12
N ARG A 20 8.38 -18.53 51.71
CA ARG A 20 8.47 -17.11 52.09
C ARG A 20 9.41 -16.90 53.27
N ASP A 21 9.31 -17.73 54.30
CA ASP A 21 10.20 -17.65 55.46
C ASP A 21 11.66 -17.90 55.04
N ALA A 22 11.89 -18.90 54.17
CA ALA A 22 13.21 -19.18 53.60
C ALA A 22 13.72 -18.10 52.62
N ALA A 23 12.88 -17.13 52.24
CA ALA A 23 13.25 -15.98 51.41
C ALA A 23 13.45 -14.69 52.25
N ALA A 24 12.94 -14.64 53.48
CA ALA A 24 13.04 -13.47 54.36
C ALA A 24 14.48 -13.15 54.78
N ASP A 25 15.34 -14.17 54.94
CA ASP A 25 16.74 -14.01 55.35
C ASP A 25 17.73 -13.82 54.19
N LYS A 26 17.24 -13.72 52.95
CA LYS A 26 18.12 -13.56 51.77
C LYS A 26 18.21 -12.08 51.38
N PRO A 27 19.42 -11.54 51.13
CA PRO A 27 19.56 -10.18 50.63
C PRO A 27 18.77 -10.05 49.32
N ALA A 28 18.05 -8.94 49.17
CA ALA A 28 17.29 -8.64 47.96
C ALA A 28 18.20 -8.83 46.75
N LYS A 29 17.85 -9.78 45.87
CA LYS A 29 18.60 -9.98 44.64
C LYS A 29 18.63 -8.63 43.91
N PRO A 30 19.79 -8.20 43.38
CA PRO A 30 19.83 -7.00 42.56
C PRO A 30 18.79 -7.18 41.46
N GLU A 31 17.90 -6.20 41.37
CA GLU A 31 16.80 -6.20 40.42
C GLU A 31 17.41 -6.46 39.05
N ARG A 32 17.01 -7.57 38.41
CA ARG A 32 17.43 -7.82 37.03
C ARG A 32 16.80 -6.69 36.23
N GLU A 33 17.60 -5.68 35.92
CA GLU A 33 17.25 -4.64 34.98
C GLU A 33 16.93 -5.32 33.65
N TRP A 34 15.64 -5.57 33.42
CA TRP A 34 15.17 -6.00 32.14
C TRP A 34 15.42 -4.82 31.21
N ARG A 35 16.46 -4.92 30.36
CA ARG A 35 16.85 -3.90 29.36
C ARG A 35 15.69 -3.46 28.44
N HIS A 36 14.56 -4.15 28.48
CA HIS A 36 13.33 -3.79 27.78
C HIS A 36 12.42 -2.80 28.53
N ALA A 37 12.56 -2.62 29.84
CA ALA A 37 11.78 -1.67 30.64
C ALA A 37 12.30 -0.23 30.50
N ASN A 38 13.62 -0.03 30.53
CA ASN A 38 14.21 1.32 30.43
C ASN A 38 14.03 1.96 29.05
N ARG A 39 13.90 1.17 27.97
CA ARG A 39 13.56 1.72 26.64
C ARG A 39 12.14 2.31 26.59
N GLY A 40 11.28 1.96 27.56
CA GLY A 40 9.89 2.41 27.61
C GLY A 40 9.64 3.68 28.43
N GLU A 41 10.59 4.15 29.25
CA GLU A 41 10.40 5.35 30.10
C GLU A 41 10.94 6.64 29.47
N GLU A 42 12.04 6.60 28.72
CA GLU A 42 12.48 7.75 27.91
C GLU A 42 11.44 8.11 26.82
N LEU A 43 10.65 7.12 26.37
CA LEU A 43 9.51 7.30 25.46
C LEU A 43 8.23 7.81 26.14
N ARG A 44 8.15 7.85 27.47
CA ARG A 44 6.92 8.24 28.20
C ARG A 44 6.79 9.75 28.44
N HIS A 45 7.90 10.49 28.45
CA HIS A 45 7.89 11.92 28.78
C HIS A 45 8.01 12.87 27.59
N GLY A 46 8.09 12.33 26.37
CA GLY A 46 8.01 13.13 25.16
C GLY A 46 7.13 12.44 24.12
N ILE A 47 5.95 13.02 23.88
CA ILE A 47 5.09 12.75 22.70
C ILE A 47 4.22 11.49 22.84
N GLY A 48 2.91 11.70 22.68
CA GLY A 48 1.85 10.78 23.09
C GLY A 48 1.88 9.38 22.48
N GLY A 49 1.13 8.51 23.15
CA GLY A 49 0.81 7.12 22.83
C GLY A 49 1.19 6.57 21.45
N LYS A 50 1.97 5.48 21.48
CA LYS A 50 2.26 4.55 20.36
C LYS A 50 2.64 5.22 19.04
N GLY A 51 3.73 6.00 19.06
CA GLY A 51 4.66 6.12 17.91
C GLY A 51 4.04 6.52 16.57
N GLY A 52 2.99 7.34 16.57
CA GLY A 52 2.53 8.00 15.36
C GLY A 52 3.43 9.19 15.03
N PRO A 53 3.78 9.44 13.76
CA PRO A 53 4.49 10.67 13.39
C PRO A 53 3.67 11.89 13.81
N ALA A 54 4.38 12.97 14.19
CA ALA A 54 3.75 14.21 14.65
C ALA A 54 2.73 14.73 13.61
N LEU A 55 1.52 15.04 14.08
CA LEU A 55 0.39 15.46 13.24
C LEU A 55 0.62 16.80 12.51
N ASP A 56 1.67 17.54 12.87
CA ASP A 56 1.99 18.86 12.33
C ASP A 56 3.13 18.85 11.29
N ALA A 57 3.67 17.69 10.92
CA ALA A 57 4.70 17.62 9.88
C ALA A 57 4.08 17.74 8.47
N PRO A 58 4.60 18.61 7.57
CA PRO A 58 4.12 18.73 6.19
C PRO A 58 4.24 17.42 5.38
N GLU A 59 4.95 16.42 5.89
CA GLU A 59 5.13 15.09 5.30
C GLU A 59 3.85 14.24 5.27
N LEU A 60 2.84 14.53 6.09
CA LEU A 60 1.57 13.78 6.14
C LEU A 60 0.88 13.64 4.78
N ARG A 61 1.05 14.60 3.86
CA ARG A 61 0.49 14.48 2.50
C ARG A 61 1.17 13.39 1.67
N ARG A 62 2.49 13.19 1.77
CA ARG A 62 3.20 12.13 1.05
C ARG A 62 2.92 10.75 1.65
N LEU A 63 2.79 10.67 2.97
CA LEU A 63 2.39 9.44 3.69
C LEU A 63 0.98 8.97 3.25
N ARG A 64 0.06 9.92 2.99
CA ARG A 64 -1.31 9.63 2.51
C ARG A 64 -1.36 9.18 1.04
N LEU A 65 -0.53 9.75 0.17
CA LEU A 65 -0.56 9.41 -1.26
C LEU A 65 -0.01 8.00 -1.54
N GLY A 66 1.12 7.63 -0.92
CA GLY A 66 1.71 6.29 -1.08
C GLY A 66 0.79 5.19 -0.54
N ALA A 67 0.21 5.40 0.66
CA ALA A 67 -0.76 4.48 1.25
C ALA A 67 -2.01 4.31 0.39
N ARG A 68 -2.54 5.40 -0.18
CA ARG A 68 -3.75 5.36 -1.01
C ARG A 68 -3.56 4.50 -2.25
N GLU A 69 -2.47 4.66 -2.97
CA GLU A 69 -2.25 3.87 -4.20
C GLU A 69 -1.96 2.40 -3.90
N VAL A 70 -1.21 2.11 -2.81
CA VAL A 70 -1.03 0.73 -2.34
C VAL A 70 -2.38 0.07 -2.01
N LEU A 71 -3.25 0.77 -1.27
CA LEU A 71 -4.57 0.26 -0.93
C LEU A 71 -5.44 0.08 -2.18
N ARG A 72 -5.41 1.04 -3.11
CA ARG A 72 -6.15 0.94 -4.37
C ARG A 72 -5.74 -0.28 -5.18
N LEU A 73 -4.43 -0.49 -5.38
CA LEU A 73 -3.91 -1.66 -6.08
C LEU A 73 -4.27 -2.96 -5.37
N SER A 74 -4.21 -3.00 -4.04
CA SER A 74 -4.57 -4.20 -3.29
C SER A 74 -6.04 -4.62 -3.47
N VAL A 75 -6.96 -3.65 -3.56
CA VAL A 75 -8.38 -3.93 -3.83
C VAL A 75 -8.54 -4.53 -5.23
N LEU A 76 -7.80 -4.02 -6.22
CA LEU A 76 -7.83 -4.58 -7.58
C LEU A 76 -7.24 -5.99 -7.66
N LEU A 77 -6.18 -6.28 -6.89
CA LEU A 77 -5.51 -7.58 -6.89
C LEU A 77 -6.29 -8.66 -6.13
N TYR A 78 -6.89 -8.31 -4.99
CA TYR A 78 -7.38 -9.27 -4.01
C TYR A 78 -8.88 -9.12 -3.65
N GLY A 79 -9.54 -8.08 -4.16
CA GLY A 79 -10.96 -7.81 -3.89
C GLY A 79 -11.26 -7.67 -2.39
N ASP A 80 -12.26 -8.41 -1.93
CA ASP A 80 -12.77 -8.33 -0.55
C ASP A 80 -11.73 -8.74 0.51
N ARG A 81 -10.78 -9.61 0.15
CA ARG A 81 -9.75 -10.12 1.08
C ARG A 81 -8.47 -9.28 1.11
N HIS A 82 -8.44 -8.15 0.39
CA HIS A 82 -7.24 -7.32 0.22
C HIS A 82 -6.53 -6.94 1.52
N THR A 83 -7.22 -6.73 2.64
CA THR A 83 -6.55 -6.34 3.89
C THR A 83 -5.60 -7.43 4.39
N THR A 84 -6.03 -8.69 4.37
CA THR A 84 -5.25 -9.83 4.87
C THR A 84 -4.16 -10.21 3.86
N ASP A 85 -4.49 -10.23 2.57
CA ASP A 85 -3.55 -10.65 1.53
C ASP A 85 -2.48 -9.57 1.29
N LEU A 86 -2.83 -8.28 1.36
CA LEU A 86 -1.85 -7.19 1.34
C LEU A 86 -0.91 -7.26 2.54
N ALA A 87 -1.44 -7.50 3.73
CA ALA A 87 -0.64 -7.64 4.95
C ALA A 87 0.37 -8.79 4.80
N ARG A 88 -0.09 -9.96 4.30
CA ARG A 88 0.79 -11.10 4.01
C ARG A 88 1.86 -10.75 2.96
N LEU A 89 1.47 -10.13 1.84
CA LEU A 89 2.41 -9.74 0.78
C LEU A 89 3.51 -8.79 1.30
N CYS A 90 3.13 -7.85 2.16
CA CYS A 90 4.04 -6.83 2.66
C CYS A 90 4.82 -7.25 3.92
N GLY A 91 4.50 -8.40 4.52
CA GLY A 91 5.04 -8.80 5.82
C GLY A 91 4.56 -7.92 6.99
N GLU A 92 3.35 -7.37 6.86
CA GLU A 92 2.74 -6.43 7.80
C GLU A 92 1.60 -7.07 8.60
N ASP A 93 1.15 -6.39 9.66
CA ASP A 93 -0.05 -6.78 10.40
C ASP A 93 -1.34 -6.27 9.72
N PRO A 94 -2.44 -7.04 9.65
CA PRO A 94 -3.71 -6.55 9.10
C PRO A 94 -4.25 -5.29 9.78
N GLY A 95 -3.96 -5.10 11.08
CA GLY A 95 -4.29 -3.88 11.81
C GLY A 95 -3.51 -2.66 11.29
N GLN A 96 -2.25 -2.84 10.88
CA GLN A 96 -1.45 -1.78 10.25
C GLN A 96 -2.05 -1.36 8.90
N VAL A 97 -2.49 -2.32 8.07
CA VAL A 97 -3.18 -2.02 6.81
C VAL A 97 -4.49 -1.25 7.04
N ARG A 98 -5.24 -1.58 8.10
CA ARG A 98 -6.46 -0.83 8.49
C ARG A 98 -6.12 0.59 8.94
N ARG A 99 -4.99 0.80 9.63
CA ARG A 99 -4.49 2.12 10.02
C ARG A 99 -4.15 2.95 8.77
N TRP A 100 -3.45 2.38 7.79
CA TRP A 100 -3.19 3.04 6.50
C TRP A 100 -4.47 3.57 5.86
N ARG A 101 -5.54 2.77 5.88
CA ARG A 101 -6.85 3.15 5.32
C ARG A 101 -7.48 4.33 6.07
N ARG A 102 -7.28 4.44 7.37
CA ARG A 102 -7.75 5.56 8.20
C ARG A 102 -6.83 6.77 8.13
N GLY A 103 -5.68 6.66 7.45
CA GLY A 103 -4.62 7.67 7.50
C GLY A 103 -3.95 7.75 8.87
N GLU A 104 -4.09 6.69 9.67
CA GLU A 104 -3.45 6.51 10.97
C GLU A 104 -2.16 5.70 10.78
N GLY A 105 -1.13 5.97 11.60
CA GLY A 105 0.11 5.18 11.60
C GLY A 105 1.12 5.51 10.48
N ALA A 106 2.25 4.81 10.51
CA ALA A 106 3.30 4.95 9.50
C ALA A 106 2.80 4.48 8.12
N PRO A 107 3.16 5.16 7.02
CA PRO A 107 2.80 4.73 5.66
C PRO A 107 3.40 3.36 5.33
N PRO A 108 2.98 2.72 4.23
CA PRO A 108 3.71 1.59 3.69
C PRO A 108 5.18 1.99 3.41
N GLY A 109 6.11 1.20 3.94
CA GLY A 109 7.53 1.36 3.66
C GLY A 109 7.86 1.07 2.19
N ARG A 110 9.09 1.41 1.79
CA ARG A 110 9.58 1.19 0.42
C ARG A 110 9.44 -0.26 -0.05
N LEU A 111 9.67 -1.22 0.85
CA LEU A 111 9.53 -2.65 0.54
C LEU A 111 8.08 -3.03 0.23
N ALA A 112 7.11 -2.58 1.04
CA ALA A 112 5.69 -2.82 0.78
C ALA A 112 5.25 -2.25 -0.57
N VAL A 113 5.67 -1.01 -0.90
CA VAL A 113 5.40 -0.40 -2.20
C VAL A 113 6.00 -1.21 -3.34
N TRP A 114 7.25 -1.67 -3.19
CA TRP A 114 7.92 -2.47 -4.21
C TRP A 114 7.26 -3.84 -4.40
N SER A 115 6.91 -4.54 -3.32
CA SER A 115 6.22 -5.84 -3.38
C SER A 115 4.87 -5.73 -4.09
N VAL A 116 4.07 -4.73 -3.74
CA VAL A 116 2.77 -4.48 -4.39
C VAL A 116 2.95 -4.16 -5.87
N ARG A 117 3.94 -3.31 -6.22
CA ARG A 117 4.24 -3.00 -7.62
C ARG A 117 4.62 -4.25 -8.40
N ARG A 118 5.50 -5.09 -7.85
CA ARG A 118 5.95 -6.32 -8.49
C ARG A 118 4.79 -7.28 -8.75
N GLU A 119 4.01 -7.58 -7.71
CA GLU A 119 2.82 -8.45 -7.82
C GLU A 119 1.83 -7.92 -8.88
N THR A 120 1.64 -6.60 -8.91
CA THR A 120 0.77 -5.96 -9.91
C THR A 120 1.26 -6.20 -11.34
N LEU A 121 2.57 -6.05 -11.59
CA LEU A 121 3.14 -6.27 -12.91
C LEU A 121 3.07 -7.74 -13.33
N GLU A 122 3.30 -8.66 -12.40
CA GLU A 122 3.17 -10.10 -12.65
C GLU A 122 1.72 -10.44 -13.02
N ARG A 123 0.72 -9.91 -12.28
CA ARG A 123 -0.69 -10.11 -12.60
C ARG A 123 -1.12 -9.49 -13.94
N ILE A 124 -0.59 -8.32 -14.29
CA ILE A 124 -0.84 -7.70 -15.60
C ILE A 124 -0.34 -8.62 -16.72
N ALA A 125 0.86 -9.17 -16.59
CA ALA A 125 1.42 -10.08 -17.58
C ALA A 125 0.56 -11.36 -17.74
N GLU A 126 0.09 -11.93 -16.63
CA GLU A 126 -0.82 -13.08 -16.65
C GLU A 126 -2.15 -12.76 -17.35
N LEU A 127 -2.74 -11.60 -17.04
CA LEU A 127 -4.00 -11.17 -17.67
C LEU A 127 -3.81 -10.91 -19.17
N GLN A 128 -2.71 -10.28 -19.57
CA GLN A 128 -2.40 -10.07 -20.99
C GLN A 128 -2.23 -11.39 -21.73
N ALA A 129 -1.55 -12.38 -21.14
CA ALA A 129 -1.41 -13.71 -21.72
C ALA A 129 -2.76 -14.42 -21.84
N ALA A 130 -3.63 -14.29 -20.83
CA ALA A 130 -4.97 -14.87 -20.86
C ALA A 130 -5.88 -14.21 -21.91
N VAL A 131 -5.80 -12.88 -22.07
CA VAL A 131 -6.52 -12.16 -23.13
C VAL A 131 -6.02 -12.61 -24.50
N ALA A 132 -4.71 -12.70 -24.72
CA ALA A 132 -4.16 -13.19 -25.99
C ALA A 132 -4.60 -14.63 -26.30
N ALA A 133 -4.73 -15.49 -25.28
CA ALA A 133 -5.27 -16.83 -25.44
C ALA A 133 -6.77 -16.82 -25.81
N LEU A 134 -7.55 -15.88 -25.30
CA LEU A 134 -8.95 -15.70 -25.69
C LEU A 134 -9.07 -15.18 -27.12
N ASP A 135 -8.24 -14.22 -27.52
CA ASP A 135 -8.22 -13.67 -28.89
C ASP A 135 -7.84 -14.73 -29.92
N ALA A 136 -7.01 -15.72 -29.55
CA ALA A 136 -6.70 -16.86 -30.41
C ALA A 136 -7.92 -17.77 -30.67
N ILE A 137 -8.88 -17.82 -29.73
CA ILE A 137 -10.13 -18.59 -29.86
C ILE A 137 -11.19 -17.75 -30.57
N HIS A 138 -11.27 -16.46 -30.23
CA HIS A 138 -12.23 -15.49 -30.75
C HIS A 138 -11.48 -14.25 -31.23
N PRO A 139 -11.03 -14.22 -32.50
CA PRO A 139 -10.31 -13.09 -33.03
C PRO A 139 -11.14 -11.80 -32.88
N PRO A 140 -10.53 -10.68 -32.47
CA PRO A 140 -11.24 -9.42 -32.39
C PRO A 140 -11.81 -9.06 -33.77
N ALA A 141 -12.99 -8.43 -33.77
CA ALA A 141 -13.57 -7.90 -35.01
C ALA A 141 -12.56 -6.91 -35.64
N PRO A 142 -12.44 -6.89 -36.99
CA PRO A 142 -11.57 -5.93 -37.65
C PRO A 142 -11.97 -4.51 -37.25
N GLU A 143 -10.98 -3.66 -36.94
CA GLU A 143 -11.25 -2.27 -36.62
C GLU A 143 -12.00 -1.61 -37.79
N PRO A 144 -13.03 -0.79 -37.51
CA PRO A 144 -13.71 -0.04 -38.56
C PRO A 144 -12.69 0.85 -39.27
N ALA A 145 -12.73 0.84 -40.61
CA ALA A 145 -11.83 1.64 -41.42
C ALA A 145 -11.85 3.10 -40.94
N PRO A 146 -10.68 3.75 -40.82
CA PRO A 146 -10.61 5.15 -40.40
C PRO A 146 -11.52 5.97 -41.31
N ALA A 147 -12.41 6.77 -40.71
CA ALA A 147 -13.27 7.67 -41.46
C ALA A 147 -12.37 8.54 -42.37
N PRO A 148 -12.79 8.79 -43.63
CA PRO A 148 -12.02 9.65 -44.52
C PRO A 148 -11.77 10.98 -43.82
N ALA A 149 -10.53 11.46 -43.85
CA ALA A 149 -10.15 12.73 -43.25
C ALA A 149 -11.12 13.82 -43.74
N PRO A 150 -11.57 14.74 -42.86
CA PRO A 150 -12.38 15.85 -43.29
C PRO A 150 -11.63 16.59 -44.39
N VAL A 151 -12.24 16.68 -45.58
CA VAL A 151 -11.71 17.51 -46.67
C VAL A 151 -11.55 18.91 -46.08
N PRO A 152 -10.35 19.52 -46.12
CA PRO A 152 -10.19 20.88 -45.64
C PRO A 152 -11.18 21.75 -46.41
N ALA A 153 -12.08 22.42 -45.69
CA ALA A 153 -12.93 23.44 -46.28
C ALA A 153 -11.99 24.47 -46.91
N GLY A 154 -11.96 24.52 -48.24
CA GLY A 154 -11.17 25.51 -48.97
C GLY A 154 -11.50 26.89 -48.42
N ASP A 155 -10.48 27.67 -48.08
CA ASP A 155 -10.67 29.03 -47.58
C ASP A 155 -11.40 29.81 -48.68
N PRO A 156 -12.61 30.36 -48.44
CA PRO A 156 -13.34 31.13 -49.44
C PRO A 156 -12.60 32.40 -49.90
N ARG A 157 -11.46 32.73 -49.29
CA ARG A 157 -10.56 33.83 -49.69
C ARG A 157 -9.36 33.38 -50.52
N GLN A 158 -9.15 32.08 -50.71
CA GLN A 158 -8.14 31.59 -51.65
C GLN A 158 -8.63 31.87 -53.08
N VAL A 159 -8.15 32.96 -53.66
CA VAL A 159 -8.26 33.19 -55.10
C VAL A 159 -7.34 32.18 -55.77
N ASP A 160 -7.89 31.34 -56.63
CA ASP A 160 -7.05 30.47 -57.46
C ASP A 160 -6.15 31.38 -58.31
N LEU A 161 -4.83 31.29 -58.10
CA LEU A 161 -3.85 32.12 -58.79
C LEU A 161 -3.95 31.94 -60.31
N ILE A 162 -4.41 30.76 -60.76
CA ILE A 162 -4.66 30.47 -62.17
C ILE A 162 -5.82 31.36 -62.68
N ASP A 163 -6.94 31.41 -61.96
CA ASP A 163 -8.08 32.27 -62.31
C ASP A 163 -7.73 33.76 -62.26
N TYR A 164 -6.89 34.18 -61.30
CA TYR A 164 -6.43 35.58 -61.22
C TYR A 164 -5.55 35.94 -62.42
N ILE A 165 -4.61 35.07 -62.81
CA ILE A 165 -3.72 35.31 -63.95
C ILE A 165 -4.51 35.37 -65.26
N ASP A 166 -5.49 34.51 -65.45
CA ASP A 166 -6.31 34.51 -66.67
C ASP A 166 -7.27 35.72 -66.72
N ALA A 167 -7.75 36.19 -65.56
CA ALA A 167 -8.51 37.44 -65.46
C ALA A 167 -7.66 38.70 -65.74
N GLN A 168 -6.34 38.66 -65.53
CA GLN A 168 -5.45 39.77 -65.90
C GLN A 168 -5.13 39.77 -67.40
N LYS A 169 -4.86 38.60 -68.00
CA LYS A 169 -4.58 38.49 -69.45
C LYS A 169 -5.74 38.99 -70.30
N SER A 170 -6.98 38.76 -69.86
CA SER A 170 -8.19 39.21 -70.54
C SER A 170 -8.42 40.72 -70.46
N LYS A 171 -7.74 41.44 -69.55
CA LYS A 171 -7.79 42.91 -69.46
C LYS A 171 -6.75 43.62 -70.32
N GLU A 172 -5.67 42.94 -70.71
CA GLU A 172 -4.60 43.50 -71.55
C GLU A 172 -4.91 43.42 -73.07
N THR A 173 -6.05 42.84 -73.45
CA THR A 173 -6.47 42.66 -74.86
C THR A 173 -7.52 43.67 -75.35
N LEU A 174 -7.80 44.74 -74.59
CA LEU A 174 -8.65 45.88 -74.95
C LEU A 174 -7.83 47.17 -74.99
#